data_AF-A0A963SZ05-F1
#
_entry.id   AF-A0A963SZ05-F1
#
_cell.length_a   1.000
_cell.length_b   1.000
_cell.length_c   1.000
_cell.angle_alpha   90.00
_cell.angle_beta   90.00
_cell.angle_gamma   90.00
#
_symmetry.space_group_name_H-M   'P 1'
#
loop_
_entity.id
_entity.type
_entity.pdbx_description
1 polymer ?
#
loop_
_entity_poly.entity_id
_entity_poly.type
_entity_poly.pdbx_seq_one_letter_code
_entity_poly.pdbx_strand_id
1 'polypeptide(L)'
;MAHWLRYSQGGSEGFGILDGDSIAVHSGDMFGAAEPTGATVKLADVELLTPCQPSKMICLWNNFHELAARIGTTRPADPLYFLKAPNAFIADGQEIHRPKGYAGNVVYEGELGIVIGKRCANITEAEAAAHIFGYTCINDVTAQDILNKDPSFPQWARAKSFDSFGAFGPVIATGLDPMSLRIRTVVNGKERQNYPVADMFFPPEKLIARLSQDMTLMPGDVVACGTSVGVGAMREASHRIEISIDGIGTLTNHFVQKVPFRYCEAVRPMRVCVIGAGAIGGLMAAKIATGGHDVTVIDMGPHLAAIRKNGLKLIWHDGTEIVSRVKAVASAAEAGEQDLVILAVKAHYLEGVVRDIEKMMHEDTMVLPVQNGMPWWYFQRLGGAFDGHRMDSLDPSGLLGSKIDPKRILGAVVYPAAGVREFGVIQHVEGDRFPIGELDGTTTERVKWVHDVLVSGGLKSRVLDDIRAEIWLKAWGNMSFNPISALSHATLAAICQFPETRALAADMMAEAQSVANKLGVTFRVSIEKRIAGAESVGAHKTSMLQDVEVGRSLETEALVGSILEMAELTATPAPSIKAVYACVKLLNKVMMTEQAGVRVVKSA
;
A
#
# COMPACT_ATOMS: atom_id res chain seq x y z
N MET A 1 24.45 30.01 -20.60
CA MET A 1 23.78 28.75 -20.26
C MET A 1 23.05 28.28 -21.51
N ALA A 2 23.10 27.00 -21.84
CA ALA A 2 22.40 26.44 -23.00
C ALA A 2 21.69 25.15 -22.59
N HIS A 3 20.53 24.90 -23.20
CA HIS A 3 19.68 23.74 -22.95
C HIS A 3 19.64 22.87 -24.20
N TRP A 4 20.50 21.87 -24.26
CA TRP A 4 20.61 20.96 -25.40
C TRP A 4 19.55 19.87 -25.33
N LEU A 5 18.94 19.55 -26.46
CA LEU A 5 17.95 18.46 -26.55
C LEU A 5 18.06 17.73 -27.88
N ARG A 6 17.44 16.55 -27.93
CA ARG A 6 17.20 15.78 -29.15
C ARG A 6 15.70 15.69 -29.40
N TYR A 7 15.34 15.65 -30.67
CA TYR A 7 13.95 15.58 -31.10
C TYR A 7 13.80 14.72 -32.35
N SER A 8 12.57 14.25 -32.60
CA SER A 8 12.16 13.60 -33.84
C SER A 8 11.09 14.45 -34.53
N GLN A 9 11.27 14.70 -35.83
CA GLN A 9 10.29 15.39 -36.66
C GLN A 9 10.09 14.61 -37.96
N GLY A 10 8.87 14.14 -38.21
CA GLY A 10 8.57 13.34 -39.41
C GLY A 10 9.42 12.07 -39.53
N GLY A 11 9.85 11.48 -38.41
CA GLY A 11 10.70 10.30 -38.36
C GLY A 11 12.21 10.55 -38.54
N SER A 12 12.63 11.82 -38.71
CA SER A 12 14.04 12.20 -38.73
C SER A 12 14.44 12.73 -37.37
N GLU A 13 15.55 12.23 -36.82
CA GLU A 13 16.11 12.72 -35.55
C GLU A 13 17.01 13.93 -35.78
N GLY A 14 16.95 14.89 -34.87
CA GLY A 14 17.80 16.07 -34.84
C GLY A 14 18.15 16.46 -33.40
N PHE A 15 19.04 17.45 -33.27
CA PHE A 15 19.37 18.06 -31.99
C PHE A 15 19.53 19.56 -32.11
N GLY A 16 19.48 20.25 -30.98
CA GLY A 16 19.61 21.70 -30.96
C GLY A 16 19.56 22.27 -29.56
N ILE A 17 19.52 23.60 -29.49
CA ILE A 17 19.42 24.36 -28.24
C ILE A 17 18.01 24.91 -28.14
N LEU A 18 17.37 24.72 -26.99
CA LEU A 18 16.07 25.30 -26.67
C LEU A 18 16.20 26.82 -26.49
N ASP A 19 15.38 27.58 -27.20
CA ASP A 19 15.23 29.04 -27.10
C ASP A 19 13.74 29.38 -27.07
N GLY A 20 13.21 29.64 -25.86
CA GLY A 20 11.79 29.84 -25.63
C GLY A 20 10.96 28.60 -25.98
N ASP A 21 10.08 28.73 -26.98
CA ASP A 21 9.22 27.66 -27.52
C ASP A 21 9.77 27.06 -28.83
N SER A 22 11.03 27.34 -29.15
CA SER A 22 11.69 26.93 -30.38
C SER A 22 13.03 26.25 -30.11
N ILE A 23 13.51 25.48 -31.10
CA ILE A 23 14.78 24.77 -31.06
C ILE A 23 15.66 25.32 -32.17
N ALA A 24 16.79 25.91 -31.82
CA ALA A 24 17.84 26.30 -32.75
C ALA A 24 18.60 25.03 -33.19
N VAL A 25 18.40 24.63 -34.45
CA VAL A 25 18.86 23.33 -34.97
C VAL A 25 20.36 23.34 -35.19
N HIS A 26 21.03 22.29 -34.71
CA HIS A 26 22.46 22.07 -34.89
C HIS A 26 22.73 20.80 -35.72
N SER A 27 23.86 20.81 -36.42
CA SER A 27 24.41 19.66 -37.14
C SER A 27 25.77 19.25 -36.57
N GLY A 28 26.24 18.06 -36.93
CA GLY A 28 27.52 17.54 -36.45
C GLY A 28 27.37 16.68 -35.20
N ASP A 29 28.32 16.79 -34.27
CA ASP A 29 28.34 16.04 -33.02
C ASP A 29 28.09 16.98 -31.83
N MET A 30 27.02 16.72 -31.06
CA MET A 30 26.62 17.53 -29.90
C MET A 30 27.77 17.74 -28.90
N PHE A 31 28.65 16.74 -28.72
CA PHE A 31 29.71 16.77 -27.71
C PHE A 31 31.06 17.28 -28.24
N GLY A 32 31.14 17.57 -29.54
CA GLY A 32 32.37 17.95 -30.22
C GLY A 32 32.15 19.13 -31.16
N ALA A 33 31.83 18.83 -32.42
CA ALA A 33 31.71 19.79 -33.51
C ALA A 33 30.23 20.10 -33.83
N ALA A 34 29.50 20.66 -32.85
CA ALA A 34 28.14 21.11 -33.04
C ALA A 34 28.13 22.49 -33.71
N GLU A 35 27.48 22.61 -34.87
CA GLU A 35 27.38 23.86 -35.62
C GLU A 35 25.91 24.28 -35.81
N PRO A 36 25.56 25.55 -35.56
CA PRO A 36 24.21 26.04 -35.80
C PRO A 36 23.91 26.04 -37.29
N THR A 37 22.79 25.45 -37.67
CA THR A 37 22.36 25.38 -39.07
C THR A 37 21.66 26.66 -39.56
N GLY A 38 21.27 27.52 -38.62
CA GLY A 38 20.40 28.69 -38.87
C GLY A 38 18.91 28.34 -38.97
N ALA A 39 18.54 27.06 -39.00
CA ALA A 39 17.16 26.63 -38.97
C ALA A 39 16.60 26.63 -37.53
N THR A 40 15.30 26.87 -37.42
CA THR A 40 14.55 26.74 -36.17
C THR A 40 13.33 25.85 -36.37
N VAL A 41 13.00 25.05 -35.36
CA VAL A 41 11.78 24.25 -35.31
C VAL A 41 11.01 24.57 -34.04
N LYS A 42 9.68 24.56 -34.07
CA LYS A 42 8.89 24.78 -32.86
C LYS A 42 8.94 23.52 -31.99
N LEU A 43 9.10 23.70 -30.68
CA LEU A 43 9.10 22.59 -29.72
C LEU A 43 7.79 21.81 -29.76
N ALA A 44 6.66 22.49 -30.01
CA ALA A 44 5.35 21.86 -30.10
C ALA A 44 5.16 20.98 -31.35
N ASP A 45 6.02 21.12 -32.36
CA ASP A 45 5.91 20.43 -33.65
C ASP A 45 6.85 19.20 -33.74
N VAL A 46 7.47 18.79 -32.62
CA VAL A 46 8.44 17.69 -32.55
C VAL A 46 8.15 16.76 -31.37
N GLU A 47 8.59 15.50 -31.49
CA GLU A 47 8.63 14.57 -30.37
C GLU A 47 9.98 14.71 -29.65
N LEU A 48 9.97 14.92 -28.34
CA LEU A 48 11.20 14.95 -27.56
C LEU A 48 11.78 13.54 -27.40
N LEU A 49 13.08 13.41 -27.62
CA LEU A 49 13.85 12.20 -27.37
C LEU A 49 14.67 12.35 -26.09
N THR A 50 15.31 11.28 -25.64
CA THR A 50 16.35 11.42 -24.61
C THR A 50 17.42 12.40 -25.12
N PRO A 51 17.90 13.34 -24.29
CA PRO A 51 18.72 14.46 -24.78
C PRO A 51 20.09 14.00 -25.31
N CYS A 52 20.51 12.76 -25.01
CA CYS A 52 21.62 12.07 -25.65
C CYS A 52 21.33 10.57 -25.78
N GLN A 53 22.25 9.83 -26.41
CA GLN A 53 22.27 8.36 -26.51
C GLN A 53 23.46 7.79 -25.72
N PRO A 54 23.32 7.58 -24.40
CA PRO A 54 24.39 7.02 -23.59
C PRO A 54 24.71 5.57 -24.00
N SER A 55 26.00 5.23 -24.01
CA SER A 55 26.41 3.82 -24.11
C SER A 55 26.14 3.05 -22.81
N LYS A 56 26.14 3.77 -21.69
CA LYS A 56 25.82 3.28 -20.35
C LYS A 56 25.29 4.39 -19.46
N MET A 57 24.48 3.99 -18.48
CA MET A 57 24.09 4.83 -17.34
C MET A 57 24.65 4.21 -16.07
N ILE A 58 25.48 4.98 -15.36
CA ILE A 58 26.09 4.59 -14.08
C ILE A 58 25.28 5.24 -12.97
N CYS A 59 24.75 4.45 -12.03
CA CYS A 59 23.84 4.94 -11.00
C CYS A 59 24.43 4.69 -9.63
N LEU A 60 24.42 5.74 -8.80
CA LEU A 60 25.05 5.70 -7.49
C LEU A 60 24.08 5.22 -6.41
N TRP A 61 24.55 4.28 -5.60
CA TRP A 61 23.89 3.91 -4.35
C TRP A 61 24.50 4.70 -3.19
N ASN A 62 23.64 5.38 -2.42
CA ASN A 62 23.98 6.02 -1.15
C ASN A 62 25.04 7.15 -1.26
N ASN A 63 24.78 8.18 -2.06
CA ASN A 63 25.67 9.34 -2.22
C ASN A 63 25.27 10.56 -1.37
N PHE A 64 24.30 10.47 -0.45
CA PHE A 64 23.75 11.62 0.30
C PHE A 64 23.86 11.43 1.81
N HIS A 65 24.24 12.49 2.54
CA HIS A 65 24.41 12.42 4.00
C HIS A 65 23.06 12.20 4.70
N GLU A 66 22.00 12.90 4.27
CA GLU A 66 20.69 12.79 4.90
C GLU A 66 20.08 11.39 4.73
N LEU A 67 20.19 10.79 3.53
CA LEU A 67 19.75 9.43 3.30
C LEU A 67 20.53 8.44 4.16
N ALA A 68 21.86 8.56 4.20
CA ALA A 68 22.72 7.67 4.97
C ALA A 68 22.36 7.69 6.47
N ALA A 69 22.14 8.89 7.04
CA ALA A 69 21.68 9.06 8.42
C ALA A 69 20.30 8.43 8.64
N ARG A 70 19.37 8.56 7.67
CA ARG A 70 18.03 8.00 7.76
C ARG A 70 18.00 6.48 7.76
N ILE A 71 18.88 5.84 6.99
CA ILE A 71 18.95 4.37 6.86
C ILE A 71 20.00 3.73 7.78
N GLY A 72 20.69 4.53 8.61
CA GLY A 72 21.68 4.03 9.58
C GLY A 72 22.97 3.51 8.94
N THR A 73 23.35 4.06 7.79
CA THR A 73 24.60 3.71 7.09
C THR A 73 25.63 4.82 7.22
N THR A 74 26.90 4.48 7.05
CA THR A 74 28.01 5.45 7.02
C THR A 74 28.36 5.83 5.58
N ARG A 75 29.07 6.96 5.44
CA ARG A 75 29.66 7.37 4.17
C ARG A 75 30.54 6.24 3.59
N PRO A 76 30.30 5.78 2.36
CA PRO A 76 31.20 4.85 1.67
C PRO A 76 32.60 5.44 1.43
N ALA A 77 33.63 4.61 1.48
CA ALA A 77 35.00 5.02 1.15
C ALA A 77 35.16 5.35 -0.34
N ASP A 78 34.52 4.55 -1.19
CA ASP A 78 34.50 4.68 -2.64
C ASP A 78 33.06 4.72 -3.15
N PRO A 79 32.80 5.29 -4.35
CA PRO A 79 31.47 5.32 -4.93
C PRO A 79 30.93 3.90 -5.15
N LEU A 80 29.75 3.61 -4.61
CA LEU A 80 29.06 2.34 -4.82
C LEU A 80 28.08 2.53 -5.98
N TYR A 81 28.25 1.79 -7.07
CA TYR A 81 27.44 1.98 -8.26
C TYR A 81 26.96 0.67 -8.88
N PHE A 82 25.92 0.79 -9.68
CA PHE A 82 25.43 -0.23 -10.59
C PHE A 82 25.21 0.39 -11.98
N LEU A 83 24.95 -0.48 -12.97
CA LEU A 83 24.66 -0.06 -14.34
C LEU A 83 23.19 -0.31 -14.68
N LYS A 84 22.58 0.62 -15.40
CA LYS A 84 21.30 0.41 -16.09
C LYS A 84 21.56 0.09 -17.56
N ALA A 85 20.86 -0.92 -18.06
CA ALA A 85 20.98 -1.33 -19.45
C ALA A 85 20.27 -0.36 -20.41
N PRO A 86 20.76 -0.18 -21.66
CA PRO A 86 20.23 0.84 -22.57
C PRO A 86 18.76 0.71 -22.96
N ASN A 87 18.19 -0.49 -22.89
CA ASN A 87 16.76 -0.73 -23.13
C ASN A 87 15.84 -0.05 -22.10
N ALA A 88 16.37 0.36 -20.94
CA ALA A 88 15.59 1.03 -19.91
C ALA A 88 15.29 2.51 -20.22
N PHE A 89 16.00 3.12 -21.18
CA PHE A 89 16.01 4.57 -21.36
C PHE A 89 14.75 5.09 -22.05
N ILE A 90 14.15 6.13 -21.46
CA ILE A 90 13.00 6.83 -22.01
C ILE A 90 13.12 8.34 -21.81
N ALA A 91 12.47 9.10 -22.67
CA ALA A 91 12.48 10.55 -22.72
C ALA A 91 11.45 11.19 -21.78
N ASP A 92 11.46 12.52 -21.75
CA ASP A 92 10.39 13.33 -21.15
C ASP A 92 9.03 13.02 -21.78
N GLY A 93 7.98 13.00 -20.95
CA GLY A 93 6.60 12.71 -21.35
C GLY A 93 6.27 11.23 -21.51
N GLN A 94 7.27 10.35 -21.69
CA GLN A 94 7.04 8.92 -21.96
C GLN A 94 6.58 8.14 -20.71
N GLU A 95 5.87 7.04 -20.96
CA GLU A 95 5.30 6.18 -19.91
C GLU A 95 6.34 5.24 -19.29
N ILE A 96 6.24 5.07 -17.97
CA ILE A 96 6.94 4.04 -17.21
C ILE A 96 5.95 2.90 -16.97
N HIS A 97 6.28 1.69 -17.41
CA HIS A 97 5.38 0.55 -17.29
C HIS A 97 5.78 -0.36 -16.14
N ARG A 98 4.79 -0.81 -15.37
CA ARG A 98 5.00 -1.94 -14.47
C ARG A 98 5.45 -3.18 -15.26
N PRO A 99 6.55 -3.86 -14.85
CA PRO A 99 6.94 -5.10 -15.50
C PRO A 99 5.88 -6.19 -15.28
N LYS A 100 5.47 -6.88 -16.35
CA LYS A 100 4.38 -7.87 -16.31
C LYS A 100 4.59 -8.97 -15.26
N GLY A 101 5.82 -9.50 -15.16
CA GLY A 101 6.19 -10.55 -14.21
C GLY A 101 6.59 -10.04 -12.81
N TYR A 102 6.36 -8.76 -12.49
CA TYR A 102 6.74 -8.17 -11.21
C TYR A 102 5.55 -7.54 -10.47
N ALA A 103 5.27 -8.07 -9.29
CA ALA A 103 4.15 -7.67 -8.44
C ALA A 103 4.56 -6.87 -7.18
N GLY A 104 5.85 -6.57 -7.01
CA GLY A 104 6.36 -5.82 -5.85
C GLY A 104 6.27 -4.29 -5.96
N ASN A 105 6.86 -3.57 -5.01
CA ASN A 105 6.87 -2.10 -5.08
C ASN A 105 7.74 -1.59 -6.24
N VAL A 106 7.16 -0.76 -7.10
CA VAL A 106 7.93 0.06 -8.05
C VAL A 106 8.05 1.45 -7.46
N VAL A 107 9.27 1.96 -7.31
CA VAL A 107 9.56 3.24 -6.67
C VAL A 107 10.22 4.20 -7.65
N TYR A 108 10.01 5.50 -7.44
CA TYR A 108 10.66 6.59 -8.16
C TYR A 108 11.82 7.15 -7.34
N GLU A 109 12.85 7.66 -8.01
CA GLU A 109 13.99 8.33 -7.41
C GLU A 109 14.37 9.52 -8.31
N GLY A 110 14.07 10.75 -7.88
CA GLY A 110 14.53 11.93 -8.62
C GLY A 110 16.00 12.16 -8.36
N GLU A 111 16.79 12.46 -9.39
CA GLU A 111 18.24 12.64 -9.28
C GLU A 111 18.80 13.72 -10.23
N LEU A 112 20.00 14.21 -9.90
CA LEU A 112 20.85 14.94 -10.85
C LEU A 112 21.57 13.92 -11.74
N GLY A 113 21.51 14.12 -13.05
CA GLY A 113 22.32 13.41 -14.03
C GLY A 113 23.50 14.25 -14.51
N ILE A 114 24.69 13.65 -14.60
CA ILE A 114 25.88 14.23 -15.24
C ILE A 114 25.99 13.63 -16.64
N VAL A 115 26.15 14.46 -17.67
CA VAL A 115 26.41 13.99 -19.03
C VAL A 115 27.86 14.24 -19.40
N ILE A 116 28.54 13.19 -19.82
CA ILE A 116 29.95 13.23 -20.21
C ILE A 116 30.07 13.84 -21.60
N GLY A 117 30.96 14.83 -21.77
CA GLY A 117 31.24 15.48 -23.05
C GLY A 117 32.53 15.00 -23.72
N LYS A 118 33.49 14.50 -22.94
CA LYS A 118 34.78 14.03 -23.46
C LYS A 118 35.16 12.74 -22.80
N ARG A 119 35.80 11.84 -23.56
CA ARG A 119 36.29 10.55 -23.06
C ARG A 119 37.12 10.73 -21.78
N CYS A 120 36.71 10.12 -20.67
CA CYS A 120 37.44 10.12 -19.39
C CYS A 120 38.04 8.74 -19.13
N ALA A 121 39.32 8.67 -18.78
CA ALA A 121 39.93 7.47 -18.22
C ALA A 121 41.11 7.88 -17.33
N ASN A 122 41.12 7.40 -16.09
CA ASN A 122 42.16 7.68 -15.08
C ASN A 122 42.45 9.18 -14.89
N ILE A 123 41.42 10.03 -14.93
CA ILE A 123 41.59 11.48 -14.78
C ILE A 123 41.61 11.90 -13.31
N THR A 124 42.25 13.03 -13.04
CA THR A 124 42.24 13.69 -11.74
C THR A 124 40.94 14.50 -11.53
N GLU A 125 40.63 14.84 -10.28
CA GLU A 125 39.46 15.67 -9.93
C GLU A 125 39.52 17.06 -10.58
N ALA A 126 40.72 17.64 -10.72
CA ALA A 126 40.91 18.93 -11.37
C ALA A 126 40.62 18.91 -12.88
N GLU A 127 40.76 17.75 -13.52
CA GLU A 127 40.47 17.57 -14.95
C GLU A 127 38.97 17.32 -15.21
N ALA A 128 38.24 16.78 -14.22
CA ALA A 128 36.87 16.29 -14.39
C ALA A 128 35.89 17.33 -14.96
N ALA A 129 35.97 18.59 -14.52
CA ALA A 129 35.09 19.65 -15.01
C ALA A 129 35.18 19.85 -16.53
N ALA A 130 36.37 19.67 -17.13
CA ALA A 130 36.57 19.82 -18.57
C ALA A 130 36.00 18.65 -19.41
N HIS A 131 35.63 17.56 -18.73
CA HIS A 131 35.03 16.39 -19.35
C HIS A 131 33.52 16.28 -19.18
N ILE A 132 32.93 17.03 -18.24
CA ILE A 132 31.49 17.12 -18.05
C ILE A 132 30.93 18.07 -19.12
N PHE A 133 29.97 17.61 -19.91
CA PHE A 133 29.26 18.46 -20.88
C PHE A 133 28.24 19.35 -20.15
N GLY A 134 27.43 18.74 -19.29
CA GLY A 134 26.37 19.42 -18.56
C GLY A 134 25.56 18.47 -17.69
N TYR A 135 24.40 18.94 -17.26
CA TYR A 135 23.55 18.26 -16.29
C TYR A 135 22.12 18.06 -16.80
N THR A 136 21.45 17.01 -16.35
CA THR A 136 20.06 16.69 -16.71
C THR A 136 19.28 16.21 -15.48
N CYS A 137 17.96 16.07 -15.57
CA CYS A 137 17.16 15.40 -14.55
C CYS A 137 17.08 13.89 -14.85
N ILE A 138 17.02 13.07 -13.79
CA ILE A 138 16.86 11.62 -13.91
C ILE A 138 15.74 11.16 -12.99
N ASN A 139 14.91 10.24 -13.50
CA ASN A 139 14.00 9.40 -12.72
C ASN A 139 14.56 7.97 -12.71
N ASP A 140 15.28 7.60 -11.64
CA ASP A 140 15.78 6.24 -11.47
C ASP A 140 14.68 5.36 -10.86
N VAL A 141 14.07 4.52 -11.70
CA VAL A 141 12.97 3.66 -11.27
C VAL A 141 13.50 2.30 -10.84
N THR A 142 12.94 1.79 -9.74
CA THR A 142 13.37 0.51 -9.14
C THR A 142 12.21 -0.43 -8.86
N ALA A 143 12.36 -1.69 -9.27
CA ALA A 143 11.56 -2.81 -8.80
C ALA A 143 12.13 -3.33 -7.46
N GLN A 144 11.72 -2.70 -6.37
CA GLN A 144 12.40 -2.73 -5.06
C GLN A 144 12.64 -4.15 -4.52
N ASP A 145 11.61 -4.98 -4.48
CA ASP A 145 11.68 -6.32 -3.89
C ASP A 145 12.64 -7.27 -4.62
N ILE A 146 13.01 -6.98 -5.89
CA ILE A 146 13.95 -7.83 -6.63
C ILE A 146 15.36 -7.72 -6.08
N LEU A 147 15.76 -6.55 -5.57
CA LEU A 147 17.13 -6.29 -5.09
C LEU A 147 17.61 -7.37 -4.13
N ASN A 148 16.78 -7.74 -3.15
CA ASN A 148 17.12 -8.69 -2.09
C ASN A 148 16.32 -10.00 -2.19
N LYS A 149 15.77 -10.30 -3.38
CA LYS A 149 14.95 -11.52 -3.57
C LYS A 149 15.75 -12.79 -3.32
N ASP A 150 17.03 -12.78 -3.70
CA ASP A 150 17.97 -13.85 -3.39
C ASP A 150 18.96 -13.34 -2.33
N PRO A 151 19.03 -13.97 -1.15
CA PRO A 151 19.91 -13.50 -0.08
C PRO A 151 21.40 -13.65 -0.41
N SER A 152 21.76 -14.48 -1.41
CA SER A 152 23.15 -14.70 -1.80
C SER A 152 23.67 -13.64 -2.77
N PHE A 153 22.79 -12.91 -3.45
CA PHE A 153 23.19 -12.00 -4.52
C PHE A 153 22.22 -10.82 -4.71
N PRO A 154 22.64 -9.59 -4.39
CA PRO A 154 21.85 -8.39 -4.68
C PRO A 154 21.65 -8.17 -6.18
N GLN A 155 20.40 -8.20 -6.64
CA GLN A 155 20.05 -8.20 -8.07
C GLN A 155 19.86 -6.77 -8.63
N TRP A 156 20.86 -5.90 -8.48
CA TRP A 156 20.81 -4.49 -8.92
C TRP A 156 20.42 -4.32 -10.38
N ALA A 157 21.15 -4.96 -11.30
CA ALA A 157 20.91 -4.83 -12.74
C ALA A 157 19.47 -5.21 -13.11
N ARG A 158 18.95 -6.31 -12.54
CA ARG A 158 17.59 -6.81 -12.81
C ARG A 158 16.51 -5.90 -12.22
N ALA A 159 16.71 -5.37 -11.02
CA ALA A 159 15.74 -4.48 -10.37
C ALA A 159 15.66 -3.10 -11.04
N LYS A 160 16.78 -2.64 -11.62
CA LYS A 160 16.96 -1.28 -12.15
C LYS A 160 16.85 -1.18 -13.67
N SER A 161 16.93 -2.29 -14.43
CA SER A 161 17.02 -2.23 -15.91
C SER A 161 15.82 -2.79 -16.67
N PHE A 162 14.63 -2.82 -16.06
CA PHE A 162 13.42 -3.06 -16.85
C PHE A 162 13.27 -1.96 -17.90
N ASP A 163 12.63 -2.29 -19.03
CA ASP A 163 12.24 -1.30 -20.03
C ASP A 163 11.49 -0.16 -19.33
N SER A 164 11.73 1.08 -19.75
CA SER A 164 11.18 2.33 -19.18
C SER A 164 11.68 2.76 -17.78
N PHE A 165 12.62 2.05 -17.16
CA PHE A 165 13.07 2.39 -15.79
C PHE A 165 14.16 3.46 -15.70
N GLY A 166 14.76 3.88 -16.82
CA GLY A 166 15.83 4.86 -16.86
C GLY A 166 15.42 6.15 -17.56
N ALA A 167 14.48 6.89 -16.97
CA ALA A 167 14.01 8.15 -17.53
C ALA A 167 15.03 9.28 -17.28
N PHE A 168 15.34 10.07 -18.31
CA PHE A 168 16.19 11.26 -18.15
C PHE A 168 15.92 12.33 -19.20
N GLY A 169 16.14 13.60 -18.85
CA GLY A 169 15.78 14.75 -19.67
C GLY A 169 15.29 15.93 -18.83
N PRO A 170 14.51 16.86 -19.40
CA PRO A 170 14.16 16.97 -20.82
C PRO A 170 15.33 17.48 -21.69
N VAL A 171 16.34 18.09 -21.06
CA VAL A 171 17.49 18.72 -21.72
C VAL A 171 18.79 18.39 -21.01
N ILE A 172 19.92 18.72 -21.63
CA ILE A 172 21.23 18.84 -20.99
C ILE A 172 21.57 20.32 -20.85
N ALA A 173 21.65 20.79 -19.62
CA ALA A 173 21.97 22.18 -19.29
C ALA A 173 23.49 22.35 -19.09
N THR A 174 24.09 23.29 -19.81
CA THR A 174 25.53 23.59 -19.74
C THR A 174 25.80 24.95 -19.10
N GLY A 175 26.94 25.08 -18.41
CA GLY A 175 27.34 26.33 -17.76
C GLY A 175 26.59 26.59 -16.44
N LEU A 176 26.21 25.52 -15.75
CA LEU A 176 25.65 25.54 -14.40
C LEU A 176 26.74 25.17 -13.38
N ASP A 177 26.67 25.77 -12.20
CA ASP A 177 27.35 25.26 -11.01
C ASP A 177 26.44 24.22 -10.33
N PRO A 178 26.79 22.92 -10.37
CA PRO A 178 25.94 21.88 -9.81
C PRO A 178 25.74 22.02 -8.30
N MET A 179 26.69 22.61 -7.58
CA MET A 179 26.64 22.69 -6.12
C MET A 179 25.61 23.71 -5.62
N SER A 180 25.16 24.60 -6.51
CA SER A 180 24.07 25.55 -6.24
C SER A 180 22.67 24.94 -6.42
N LEU A 181 22.56 23.74 -7.00
CA LEU A 181 21.30 23.17 -7.45
C LEU A 181 20.53 22.46 -6.33
N ARG A 182 19.21 22.39 -6.51
CA ARG A 182 18.29 21.59 -5.70
C ARG A 182 17.47 20.66 -6.58
N ILE A 183 17.22 19.46 -6.07
CA ILE A 183 16.41 18.45 -6.74
C ILE A 183 15.07 18.41 -6.04
N ARG A 184 13.98 18.57 -6.81
CA ARG A 184 12.60 18.48 -6.33
C ARG A 184 11.86 17.39 -7.07
N THR A 185 11.23 16.48 -6.34
CA THR A 185 10.36 15.45 -6.92
C THR A 185 8.92 15.66 -6.44
N VAL A 186 8.00 15.83 -7.38
CA VAL A 186 6.56 15.96 -7.14
C VAL A 186 5.85 14.74 -7.74
N VAL A 187 4.99 14.10 -6.95
CA VAL A 187 4.22 12.92 -7.38
C VAL A 187 2.75 13.17 -7.15
N ASN A 188 1.95 13.16 -8.22
CA ASN A 188 0.53 13.50 -8.22
C ASN A 188 0.27 14.84 -7.50
N GLY A 189 1.07 15.86 -7.83
CA GLY A 189 0.96 17.21 -7.25
C GLY A 189 1.45 17.34 -5.79
N LYS A 190 1.98 16.28 -5.19
CA LYS A 190 2.53 16.30 -3.83
C LYS A 190 4.05 16.23 -3.87
N GLU A 191 4.72 17.21 -3.27
CA GLU A 191 6.17 17.15 -3.07
C GLU A 191 6.55 15.94 -2.21
N ARG A 192 7.52 15.18 -2.69
CA ARG A 192 8.03 13.97 -2.04
C ARG A 192 9.50 14.07 -1.69
N GLN A 193 10.28 14.75 -2.51
CA GLN A 193 11.71 14.95 -2.31
C GLN A 193 12.05 16.42 -2.58
N ASN A 194 12.93 16.99 -1.77
CA ASN A 194 13.43 18.35 -1.93
C ASN A 194 14.76 18.50 -1.19
N TYR A 195 15.88 18.35 -1.89
CA TYR A 195 17.19 18.32 -1.26
C TYR A 195 18.27 18.98 -2.13
N PRO A 196 19.33 19.54 -1.52
CA PRO A 196 20.39 20.20 -2.25
C PRO A 196 21.40 19.18 -2.80
N VAL A 197 21.97 19.48 -3.98
CA VAL A 197 23.12 18.73 -4.54
C VAL A 197 24.34 18.83 -3.62
N ALA A 198 24.47 19.94 -2.87
CA ALA A 198 25.54 20.13 -1.89
C ALA A 198 25.57 19.11 -0.75
N ASP A 199 24.51 18.30 -0.57
CA ASP A 199 24.49 17.20 0.42
C ASP A 199 25.22 15.93 -0.05
N MET A 200 25.81 15.91 -1.26
CA MET A 200 26.51 14.72 -1.76
C MET A 200 27.82 14.40 -1.01
N PHE A 201 28.13 13.12 -0.82
CA PHE A 201 29.46 12.68 -0.36
C PHE A 201 30.54 12.89 -1.42
N PHE A 202 30.17 12.59 -2.67
CA PHE A 202 31.00 12.72 -3.86
C PHE A 202 30.32 13.71 -4.82
N PRO A 203 30.74 14.99 -4.82
CA PRO A 203 30.25 15.98 -5.79
C PRO A 203 30.64 15.59 -7.23
N PRO A 204 30.00 16.17 -8.26
CA PRO A 204 30.13 15.73 -9.64
C PRO A 204 31.57 15.52 -10.14
N GLU A 205 32.46 16.49 -9.93
CA GLU A 205 33.86 16.41 -10.39
C GLU A 205 34.60 15.25 -9.73
N LYS A 206 34.44 15.12 -8.40
CA LYS A 206 35.03 14.03 -7.63
C LYS A 206 34.48 12.67 -8.05
N LEU A 207 33.17 12.60 -8.31
CA LEU A 207 32.50 11.38 -8.73
C LEU A 207 33.01 10.92 -10.10
N ILE A 208 33.09 11.82 -11.08
CA ILE A 208 33.62 11.51 -12.40
C ILE A 208 35.09 11.09 -12.34
N ALA A 209 35.92 11.79 -11.56
CA ALA A 209 37.31 11.39 -11.38
C ALA A 209 37.45 9.98 -10.82
N ARG A 210 36.67 9.65 -9.76
CA ARG A 210 36.67 8.31 -9.15
C ARG A 210 36.18 7.23 -10.11
N LEU A 211 35.04 7.42 -10.76
CA LEU A 211 34.51 6.45 -11.72
C LEU A 211 35.46 6.24 -12.90
N SER A 212 36.18 7.28 -13.31
CA SER A 212 37.16 7.17 -14.41
C SER A 212 38.36 6.28 -14.10
N GLN A 213 38.66 6.03 -12.81
CA GLN A 213 39.71 5.10 -12.39
C GLN A 213 39.27 3.64 -12.56
N ASP A 214 37.97 3.39 -12.49
CA ASP A 214 37.39 2.04 -12.60
C ASP A 214 37.04 1.69 -14.05
N MET A 215 36.55 2.67 -14.82
CA MET A 215 36.11 2.45 -16.20
C MET A 215 36.25 3.70 -17.07
N THR A 216 36.40 3.48 -18.38
CA THR A 216 36.35 4.59 -19.34
C THR A 216 34.92 5.12 -19.50
N LEU A 217 34.74 6.43 -19.35
CA LEU A 217 33.50 7.14 -19.64
C LEU A 217 33.57 7.75 -21.04
N MET A 218 32.51 7.59 -21.82
CA MET A 218 32.43 8.05 -23.23
C MET A 218 31.53 9.28 -23.33
N PRO A 219 31.76 10.17 -24.31
CA PRO A 219 30.81 11.25 -24.62
C PRO A 219 29.39 10.70 -24.76
N GLY A 220 28.42 11.37 -24.14
CA GLY A 220 27.02 10.98 -24.07
C GLY A 220 26.66 10.03 -22.93
N ASP A 221 27.62 9.37 -22.27
CA ASP A 221 27.33 8.57 -21.07
C ASP A 221 26.73 9.43 -19.96
N VAL A 222 25.86 8.80 -19.18
CA VAL A 222 25.11 9.46 -18.10
C VAL A 222 25.51 8.87 -16.75
N VAL A 223 25.75 9.73 -15.76
CA VAL A 223 25.95 9.32 -14.36
C VAL A 223 24.81 9.87 -13.52
N ALA A 224 24.00 8.98 -12.93
CA ALA A 224 22.93 9.31 -12.00
C ALA A 224 23.49 9.37 -10.57
N CYS A 225 23.47 10.56 -9.97
CA CYS A 225 24.23 10.84 -8.75
C CYS A 225 23.64 10.25 -7.46
N GLY A 226 22.56 9.49 -7.55
CA GLY A 226 21.81 8.97 -6.42
C GLY A 226 20.72 9.94 -5.95
N THR A 227 19.85 9.43 -5.08
CA THR A 227 18.76 10.19 -4.49
C THR A 227 18.92 10.36 -2.98
N SER A 228 18.15 11.28 -2.39
CA SER A 228 18.06 11.45 -0.92
C SER A 228 16.74 10.88 -0.38
N VAL A 229 16.33 11.28 0.82
CA VAL A 229 15.08 10.85 1.45
C VAL A 229 13.84 11.20 0.60
N GLY A 230 12.74 10.45 0.81
CA GLY A 230 11.45 10.72 0.17
C GLY A 230 11.11 9.85 -1.05
N VAL A 231 11.92 8.82 -1.33
CA VAL A 231 11.58 7.71 -2.23
C VAL A 231 10.26 7.06 -1.81
N GLY A 232 9.42 6.73 -2.77
CA GLY A 232 8.07 6.21 -2.50
C GLY A 232 7.55 5.24 -3.56
N ALA A 233 6.68 4.32 -3.13
CA ALA A 233 6.07 3.34 -4.02
C ALA A 233 4.90 3.94 -4.82
N MET A 234 4.89 3.65 -6.12
CA MET A 234 3.83 4.01 -7.05
C MET A 234 2.75 2.91 -7.05
N ARG A 235 1.66 3.11 -6.30
CA ARG A 235 0.66 2.07 -5.98
C ARG A 235 -0.70 2.18 -6.70
N GLU A 236 -1.08 3.37 -7.12
CA GLU A 236 -2.27 3.65 -7.94
C GLU A 236 -2.08 3.28 -9.42
N ALA A 237 -3.17 3.25 -10.19
CA ALA A 237 -3.15 2.83 -11.60
C ALA A 237 -2.30 3.75 -12.49
N SER A 238 -2.20 5.03 -12.11
CA SER A 238 -1.33 6.00 -12.75
C SER A 238 -0.70 6.93 -11.71
N HIS A 239 0.56 7.30 -11.94
CA HIS A 239 1.18 8.42 -11.23
C HIS A 239 1.89 9.32 -12.22
N ARG A 240 1.72 10.63 -12.05
CA ARG A 240 2.55 11.63 -12.69
C ARG A 240 3.71 11.97 -11.77
N ILE A 241 4.94 11.77 -12.26
CA ILE A 241 6.19 12.03 -11.55
C ILE A 241 6.88 13.17 -12.26
N GLU A 242 7.20 14.22 -11.51
CA GLU A 242 7.90 15.41 -11.98
C GLU A 242 9.18 15.59 -11.19
N ILE A 243 10.31 15.62 -11.87
CA ILE A 243 11.62 15.89 -11.27
C ILE A 243 12.11 17.21 -11.85
N SER A 244 12.19 18.21 -10.98
CA SER A 244 12.55 19.57 -11.34
C SER A 244 13.89 19.94 -10.72
N ILE A 245 14.77 20.53 -11.54
CA ILE A 245 16.02 21.14 -11.10
C ILE A 245 16.10 22.53 -11.73
N ASP A 246 16.22 23.56 -10.89
CA ASP A 246 16.30 24.95 -11.34
C ASP A 246 17.49 25.13 -12.29
N GLY A 247 17.25 25.81 -13.41
CA GLY A 247 18.26 25.98 -14.47
C GLY A 247 18.41 24.79 -15.41
N ILE A 248 17.79 23.63 -15.15
CA ILE A 248 17.71 22.50 -16.09
C ILE A 248 16.32 22.40 -16.70
N GLY A 249 15.28 22.38 -15.87
CA GLY A 249 13.90 22.18 -16.30
C GLY A 249 13.19 21.13 -15.45
N THR A 250 12.12 20.54 -16.00
CA THR A 250 11.34 19.49 -15.34
C THR A 250 11.19 18.29 -16.26
N LEU A 251 11.63 17.13 -15.78
CA LEU A 251 11.37 15.82 -16.38
C LEU A 251 10.04 15.29 -15.84
N THR A 252 9.07 15.03 -16.72
CA THR A 252 7.76 14.47 -16.40
C THR A 252 7.63 13.08 -17.02
N ASN A 253 7.31 12.07 -16.21
CA ASN A 253 6.93 10.74 -16.71
C ASN A 253 5.63 10.26 -16.05
N HIS A 254 4.92 9.37 -16.73
CA HIS A 254 3.70 8.75 -16.21
C HIS A 254 3.93 7.27 -15.93
N PHE A 255 3.91 6.88 -14.66
CA PHE A 255 3.91 5.46 -14.31
C PHE A 255 2.52 4.87 -14.46
N VAL A 256 2.38 3.79 -15.22
CA VAL A 256 1.10 3.12 -15.49
C VAL A 256 1.11 1.65 -15.07
N GLN A 257 0.02 1.22 -14.44
CA GLN A 257 -0.20 -0.17 -14.04
C GLN A 257 -1.70 -0.52 -13.97
N LYS A 258 -2.02 -1.82 -14.08
CA LYS A 258 -3.38 -2.31 -13.81
C LYS A 258 -3.62 -2.40 -12.30
N VAL A 259 -4.78 -1.92 -11.86
CA VAL A 259 -5.22 -2.01 -10.45
C VAL A 259 -6.65 -2.57 -10.39
N PRO A 260 -6.94 -3.53 -9.50
CA PRO A 260 -5.99 -4.24 -8.64
C PRO A 260 -5.02 -5.12 -9.45
N PHE A 261 -3.74 -5.12 -9.06
CA PHE A 261 -2.75 -6.01 -9.69
C PHE A 261 -2.89 -7.42 -9.11
N ARG A 262 -2.68 -8.44 -9.93
CA ARG A 262 -2.62 -9.84 -9.50
C ARG A 262 -1.18 -10.27 -9.31
N TYR A 263 -0.92 -11.17 -8.36
CA TYR A 263 0.37 -11.82 -8.20
C TYR A 263 0.56 -12.94 -9.23
N CYS A 264 -0.51 -13.61 -9.64
CA CYS A 264 -0.50 -14.69 -10.65
C CYS A 264 -1.09 -14.22 -11.98
N GLU A 265 -0.45 -14.56 -13.10
CA GLU A 265 -0.95 -14.21 -14.46
C GLU A 265 -2.24 -14.98 -14.82
N ALA A 266 -2.38 -16.24 -14.38
CA ALA A 266 -3.58 -17.05 -14.59
C ALA A 266 -4.43 -17.12 -13.31
N VAL A 267 -5.76 -17.03 -13.44
CA VAL A 267 -6.67 -17.34 -12.32
C VAL A 267 -6.53 -18.82 -12.01
N ARG A 268 -6.09 -19.15 -10.80
CA ARG A 268 -6.21 -20.50 -10.25
C ARG A 268 -7.60 -20.63 -9.61
N PRO A 269 -8.54 -21.40 -10.20
CA PRO A 269 -9.83 -21.64 -9.56
C PRO A 269 -9.59 -22.26 -8.18
N MET A 270 -10.31 -21.77 -7.17
CA MET A 270 -10.21 -22.25 -5.79
C MET A 270 -11.61 -22.58 -5.29
N ARG A 271 -11.70 -23.59 -4.44
CA ARG A 271 -12.87 -23.91 -3.63
C ARG A 271 -12.86 -23.01 -2.40
N VAL A 272 -13.79 -22.06 -2.37
CA VAL A 272 -13.88 -21.06 -1.30
C VAL A 272 -15.18 -21.26 -0.55
N CYS A 273 -15.09 -21.54 0.75
CA CYS A 273 -16.25 -21.59 1.61
C CYS A 273 -16.34 -20.34 2.49
N VAL A 274 -17.47 -19.64 2.43
CA VAL A 274 -17.77 -18.54 3.35
C VAL A 274 -18.76 -19.02 4.40
N ILE A 275 -18.33 -19.01 5.67
CA ILE A 275 -19.19 -19.36 6.80
C ILE A 275 -19.83 -18.10 7.35
N GLY A 276 -21.16 -18.05 7.27
CA GLY A 276 -21.99 -16.88 7.54
C GLY A 276 -22.11 -16.00 6.30
N ALA A 277 -23.21 -16.11 5.55
CA ALA A 277 -23.52 -15.27 4.39
C ALA A 277 -24.29 -14.00 4.79
N GLY A 278 -24.00 -13.46 5.98
CA GLY A 278 -24.51 -12.16 6.43
C GLY A 278 -23.93 -11.00 5.62
N ALA A 279 -23.93 -9.79 6.17
CA ALA A 279 -23.49 -8.58 5.44
C ALA A 279 -22.12 -8.72 4.73
N ILE A 280 -21.06 -8.97 5.49
CA ILE A 280 -19.69 -9.04 4.94
C ILE A 280 -19.44 -10.36 4.22
N GLY A 281 -19.82 -11.49 4.83
CA GLY A 281 -19.62 -12.80 4.21
C GLY A 281 -20.39 -12.96 2.90
N GLY A 282 -21.63 -12.48 2.84
CA GLY A 282 -22.42 -12.47 1.61
C GLY A 282 -21.84 -11.55 0.52
N LEU A 283 -21.30 -10.37 0.90
CA LEU A 283 -20.57 -9.51 -0.04
C LEU A 283 -19.35 -10.24 -0.61
N MET A 284 -18.52 -10.85 0.25
CA MET A 284 -17.33 -11.58 -0.17
C MET A 284 -17.69 -12.77 -1.06
N ALA A 285 -18.66 -13.60 -0.67
CA ALA A 285 -19.12 -14.74 -1.45
C ALA A 285 -19.61 -14.34 -2.84
N ALA A 286 -20.45 -13.29 -2.92
CA ALA A 286 -20.98 -12.81 -4.21
C ALA A 286 -19.86 -12.30 -5.13
N LYS A 287 -18.92 -11.50 -4.61
CA LYS A 287 -17.79 -10.96 -5.38
C LYS A 287 -16.78 -12.03 -5.79
N ILE A 288 -16.37 -12.91 -4.89
CA ILE A 288 -15.44 -14.00 -5.19
C ILE A 288 -16.01 -14.92 -6.28
N ALA A 289 -17.32 -15.17 -6.27
CA ALA A 289 -17.98 -15.95 -7.32
C ALA A 289 -17.86 -15.29 -8.71
N THR A 290 -17.90 -13.96 -8.81
CA THR A 290 -17.66 -13.27 -10.09
C THR A 290 -16.22 -13.37 -10.59
N GLY A 291 -15.29 -13.72 -9.71
CA GLY A 291 -13.88 -13.94 -10.03
C GLY A 291 -13.57 -15.30 -10.66
N GLY A 292 -14.58 -16.18 -10.81
CA GLY A 292 -14.42 -17.51 -11.40
C GLY A 292 -13.98 -18.61 -10.42
N HIS A 293 -14.18 -18.38 -9.12
CA HIS A 293 -13.90 -19.37 -8.07
C HIS A 293 -15.16 -20.20 -7.73
N ASP A 294 -14.97 -21.43 -7.25
CA ASP A 294 -16.07 -22.28 -6.79
C ASP A 294 -16.45 -21.90 -5.36
N VAL A 295 -17.58 -21.20 -5.21
CA VAL A 295 -18.00 -20.62 -3.94
C VAL A 295 -19.10 -21.45 -3.28
N THR A 296 -18.80 -21.89 -2.07
CA THR A 296 -19.78 -22.46 -1.13
C THR A 296 -20.08 -21.45 -0.02
N VAL A 297 -21.34 -21.38 0.41
CA VAL A 297 -21.76 -20.62 1.59
C VAL A 297 -22.40 -21.55 2.62
N ILE A 298 -22.03 -21.36 3.87
CA ILE A 298 -22.67 -22.00 5.02
C ILE A 298 -23.50 -20.95 5.74
N ASP A 299 -24.80 -21.17 5.81
CA ASP A 299 -25.73 -20.33 6.57
C ASP A 299 -26.90 -21.18 7.09
N MET A 300 -27.86 -20.59 7.78
CA MET A 300 -29.00 -21.28 8.38
C MET A 300 -30.32 -20.55 8.12
N GLY A 301 -31.42 -21.27 8.35
CA GLY A 301 -32.76 -20.68 8.39
C GLY A 301 -33.24 -20.05 7.08
N PRO A 302 -34.07 -18.98 7.15
CA PRO A 302 -34.67 -18.35 5.98
C PRO A 302 -33.65 -17.76 5.00
N HIS A 303 -32.49 -17.31 5.50
CA HIS A 303 -31.42 -16.77 4.66
C HIS A 303 -30.82 -17.84 3.75
N LEU A 304 -30.47 -19.00 4.31
CA LEU A 304 -30.04 -20.17 3.54
C LEU A 304 -31.08 -20.59 2.50
N ALA A 305 -32.36 -20.66 2.90
CA ALA A 305 -33.44 -21.06 2.01
C ALA A 305 -33.59 -20.11 0.81
N ALA A 306 -33.46 -18.79 1.05
CA ALA A 306 -33.51 -17.78 0.00
C ALA A 306 -32.33 -17.90 -0.97
N ILE A 307 -31.10 -18.10 -0.46
CA ILE A 307 -29.90 -18.27 -1.30
C ILE A 307 -30.04 -19.53 -2.17
N ARG A 308 -30.51 -20.65 -1.61
CA ARG A 308 -30.75 -21.89 -2.38
C ARG A 308 -31.76 -21.69 -3.51
N LYS A 309 -32.81 -20.92 -3.26
CA LYS A 309 -33.90 -20.70 -4.22
C LYS A 309 -33.53 -19.70 -5.32
N ASN A 310 -32.92 -18.58 -4.94
CA ASN A 310 -32.79 -17.40 -5.81
C ASN A 310 -31.33 -17.10 -6.20
N GLY A 311 -30.35 -17.78 -5.59
CA GLY A 311 -28.95 -17.35 -5.61
C GLY A 311 -28.68 -16.26 -4.57
N LEU A 312 -27.40 -15.91 -4.41
CA LEU A 312 -26.96 -14.82 -3.54
C LEU A 312 -26.91 -13.52 -4.33
N LYS A 313 -27.74 -12.55 -3.97
CA LYS A 313 -27.79 -11.24 -4.63
C LYS A 313 -26.96 -10.21 -3.87
N LEU A 314 -26.14 -9.45 -4.58
CA LEU A 314 -25.42 -8.28 -4.10
C LEU A 314 -25.88 -7.05 -4.90
N ILE A 315 -26.33 -6.03 -4.20
CA ILE A 315 -26.61 -4.71 -4.75
C ILE A 315 -25.44 -3.81 -4.36
N TRP A 316 -24.71 -3.32 -5.35
CA TRP A 316 -23.58 -2.42 -5.16
C TRP A 316 -24.07 -0.98 -4.87
N HIS A 317 -23.22 -0.13 -4.28
CA HIS A 317 -23.60 1.24 -3.91
C HIS A 317 -24.02 2.12 -5.11
N ASP A 318 -23.57 1.79 -6.32
CA ASP A 318 -23.97 2.46 -7.58
C ASP A 318 -25.26 1.91 -8.20
N GLY A 319 -25.91 0.95 -7.53
CA GLY A 319 -27.12 0.28 -8.01
C GLY A 319 -26.87 -0.96 -8.87
N THR A 320 -25.61 -1.30 -9.18
CA THR A 320 -25.28 -2.52 -9.92
C THR A 320 -25.72 -3.75 -9.15
N GLU A 321 -26.47 -4.64 -9.81
CA GLU A 321 -26.92 -5.89 -9.21
C GLU A 321 -26.12 -7.08 -9.73
N ILE A 322 -25.67 -7.93 -8.81
CA ILE A 322 -24.95 -9.18 -9.09
C ILE A 322 -25.74 -10.31 -8.45
N VAL A 323 -26.09 -11.34 -9.21
CA VAL A 323 -26.71 -12.57 -8.68
C VAL A 323 -25.76 -13.73 -8.91
N SER A 324 -25.18 -14.24 -7.84
CA SER A 324 -24.20 -15.32 -7.87
C SER A 324 -24.86 -16.65 -7.51
N ARG A 325 -24.77 -17.63 -8.41
CA ARG A 325 -25.18 -19.02 -8.12
C ARG A 325 -24.06 -19.71 -7.35
N VAL A 326 -24.18 -19.71 -6.04
CA VAL A 326 -23.25 -20.34 -5.10
C VAL A 326 -23.84 -21.64 -4.54
N LYS A 327 -23.00 -22.61 -4.20
CA LYS A 327 -23.44 -23.79 -3.44
C LYS A 327 -23.80 -23.33 -2.03
N ALA A 328 -25.03 -23.57 -1.56
CA ALA A 328 -25.49 -23.10 -0.26
C ALA A 328 -25.92 -24.27 0.63
N VAL A 329 -25.25 -24.44 1.77
CA VAL A 329 -25.37 -25.61 2.64
C VAL A 329 -25.54 -25.23 4.11
N ALA A 330 -26.00 -26.17 4.93
CA ALA A 330 -26.24 -25.93 6.35
C ALA A 330 -25.07 -26.37 7.25
N SER A 331 -24.11 -27.12 6.72
CA SER A 331 -23.07 -27.77 7.52
C SER A 331 -21.74 -27.89 6.78
N ALA A 332 -20.67 -28.01 7.57
CA ALA A 332 -19.32 -28.25 7.08
C ALA A 332 -19.21 -29.53 6.24
N ALA A 333 -19.91 -30.60 6.66
CA ALA A 333 -19.92 -31.87 5.94
C ALA A 333 -20.53 -31.75 4.53
N GLU A 334 -21.62 -30.98 4.38
CA GLU A 334 -22.24 -30.74 3.07
C GLU A 334 -21.37 -29.87 2.16
N ALA A 335 -20.56 -28.96 2.72
CA ALA A 335 -19.67 -28.10 1.95
C ALA A 335 -18.58 -28.92 1.25
N GLY A 336 -18.02 -29.91 1.94
CA GLY A 336 -16.86 -30.69 1.46
C GLY A 336 -15.56 -29.90 1.58
N GLU A 337 -14.46 -30.49 1.12
CA GLU A 337 -13.12 -29.89 1.21
C GLU A 337 -12.99 -28.54 0.47
N GLN A 338 -12.27 -27.60 1.09
CA GLN A 338 -12.10 -26.22 0.62
C GLN A 338 -10.63 -25.82 0.64
N ASP A 339 -10.21 -25.03 -0.34
CA ASP A 339 -8.86 -24.47 -0.37
C ASP A 339 -8.76 -23.23 0.54
N LEU A 340 -9.87 -22.48 0.66
CA LEU A 340 -10.00 -21.30 1.51
C LEU A 340 -11.32 -21.31 2.29
N VAL A 341 -11.24 -21.16 3.61
CA VAL A 341 -12.40 -21.02 4.50
C VAL A 341 -12.41 -19.60 5.09
N ILE A 342 -13.44 -18.82 4.78
CA ILE A 342 -13.64 -17.46 5.29
C ILE A 342 -14.61 -17.51 6.46
N LEU A 343 -14.18 -17.03 7.64
CA LEU A 343 -15.01 -17.00 8.84
C LEU A 343 -15.64 -15.61 9.00
N ALA A 344 -16.90 -15.47 8.57
CA ALA A 344 -17.64 -14.21 8.51
C ALA A 344 -18.85 -14.15 9.46
N VAL A 345 -18.82 -14.95 10.53
CA VAL A 345 -19.80 -14.90 11.63
C VAL A 345 -19.31 -13.98 12.76
N LYS A 346 -20.25 -13.46 13.56
CA LYS A 346 -19.92 -12.74 14.81
C LYS A 346 -19.19 -13.67 15.78
N ALA A 347 -18.34 -13.10 16.63
CA ALA A 347 -17.44 -13.86 17.52
C ALA A 347 -18.14 -14.96 18.34
N HIS A 348 -19.34 -14.68 18.88
CA HIS A 348 -20.11 -15.64 19.70
C HIS A 348 -20.64 -16.87 18.93
N TYR A 349 -20.65 -16.84 17.59
CA TYR A 349 -21.04 -18.00 16.78
C TYR A 349 -19.84 -18.87 16.36
N LEU A 350 -18.60 -18.40 16.56
CA LEU A 350 -17.42 -19.11 16.07
C LEU A 350 -17.25 -20.48 16.70
N GLU A 351 -17.44 -20.61 18.00
CA GLU A 351 -17.31 -21.91 18.68
C GLU A 351 -18.25 -22.97 18.09
N GLY A 352 -19.49 -22.58 17.75
CA GLY A 352 -20.45 -23.48 17.10
C GLY A 352 -20.00 -23.90 15.70
N VAL A 353 -19.42 -22.96 14.95
CA VAL A 353 -18.91 -23.18 13.59
C VAL A 353 -17.68 -24.09 13.58
N VAL A 354 -16.74 -23.93 14.53
CA VAL A 354 -15.46 -24.64 14.47
C VAL A 354 -15.52 -26.11 14.87
N ARG A 355 -16.61 -26.57 15.50
CA ARG A 355 -16.74 -27.96 16.00
C ARG A 355 -16.47 -29.01 14.92
N ASP A 356 -16.94 -28.75 13.72
CA ASP A 356 -16.89 -29.66 12.58
C ASP A 356 -16.05 -29.09 11.42
N ILE A 357 -15.27 -28.03 11.64
CA ILE A 357 -14.57 -27.31 10.56
C ILE A 357 -13.53 -28.18 9.84
N GLU A 358 -12.96 -29.15 10.56
CA GLU A 358 -12.03 -30.16 10.03
C GLU A 358 -12.63 -30.97 8.86
N LYS A 359 -13.95 -31.12 8.79
CA LYS A 359 -14.64 -31.82 7.69
C LYS A 359 -14.56 -31.08 6.35
N MET A 360 -14.14 -29.80 6.37
CA MET A 360 -13.92 -28.98 5.18
C MET A 360 -12.44 -28.75 4.89
N MET A 361 -11.53 -29.28 5.72
CA MET A 361 -10.10 -28.99 5.61
C MET A 361 -9.33 -30.17 5.05
N HIS A 362 -8.51 -29.89 4.05
CA HIS A 362 -7.37 -30.72 3.66
C HIS A 362 -6.06 -30.09 4.18
N GLU A 363 -4.92 -30.73 3.91
CA GLU A 363 -3.62 -30.34 4.47
C GLU A 363 -3.27 -28.86 4.24
N ASP A 364 -3.57 -28.31 3.06
CA ASP A 364 -3.25 -26.93 2.67
C ASP A 364 -4.39 -25.90 2.87
N THR A 365 -5.53 -26.30 3.44
CA THR A 365 -6.67 -25.36 3.61
C THR A 365 -6.27 -24.15 4.45
N MET A 366 -6.50 -22.97 3.88
CA MET A 366 -6.32 -21.68 4.53
C MET A 366 -7.58 -21.23 5.25
N VAL A 367 -7.42 -20.51 6.34
CA VAL A 367 -8.52 -19.89 7.10
C VAL A 367 -8.31 -18.38 7.12
N LEU A 368 -9.33 -17.63 6.69
CA LEU A 368 -9.33 -16.17 6.64
C LEU A 368 -10.44 -15.62 7.53
N PRO A 369 -10.14 -15.29 8.80
CA PRO A 369 -11.13 -14.72 9.70
C PRO A 369 -11.36 -13.25 9.37
N VAL A 370 -12.63 -12.86 9.17
CA VAL A 370 -13.03 -11.51 8.77
C VAL A 370 -13.94 -10.86 9.81
N GLN A 371 -13.50 -10.91 11.07
CA GLN A 371 -14.23 -10.39 12.22
C GLN A 371 -13.88 -8.93 12.51
N ASN A 372 -14.75 -8.25 13.27
CA ASN A 372 -14.44 -6.95 13.84
C ASN A 372 -13.71 -7.10 15.19
N GLY A 373 -12.91 -6.09 15.52
CA GLY A 373 -12.17 -6.06 16.78
C GLY A 373 -10.86 -6.83 16.73
N MET A 374 -10.38 -7.25 17.89
CA MET A 374 -9.18 -8.07 17.99
C MET A 374 -9.51 -9.52 17.64
N PRO A 375 -8.65 -10.20 16.87
CA PRO A 375 -8.83 -11.61 16.56
C PRO A 375 -8.36 -12.49 17.72
N TRP A 376 -9.00 -13.65 17.92
CA TRP A 376 -8.57 -14.63 18.92
C TRP A 376 -7.13 -15.12 18.69
N TRP A 377 -6.71 -15.15 17.43
CA TRP A 377 -5.38 -15.59 17.03
C TRP A 377 -4.29 -14.52 17.22
N TYR A 378 -4.61 -13.32 17.74
CA TYR A 378 -3.71 -12.16 17.76
C TYR A 378 -2.27 -12.49 18.22
N PHE A 379 -2.14 -13.26 19.30
CA PHE A 379 -0.85 -13.64 19.88
C PHE A 379 -0.19 -14.86 19.23
N GLN A 380 -0.88 -15.56 18.31
CA GLN A 380 -0.33 -16.72 17.63
C GLN A 380 0.70 -16.29 16.59
N ARG A 381 1.90 -16.90 16.63
CA ARG A 381 3.04 -16.56 15.77
C ARG A 381 3.44 -15.08 15.85
N LEU A 382 3.26 -14.47 17.01
CA LEU A 382 3.68 -13.10 17.31
C LEU A 382 5.20 -13.02 17.50
N GLY A 383 5.80 -14.07 18.07
CA GLY A 383 7.16 -14.03 18.60
C GLY A 383 7.28 -13.25 19.92
N GLY A 384 8.44 -13.35 20.57
CA GLY A 384 8.70 -12.65 21.83
C GLY A 384 7.94 -13.23 23.03
N ALA A 385 7.76 -12.42 24.07
CA ALA A 385 7.30 -12.88 25.38
C ALA A 385 5.82 -13.30 25.44
N PHE A 386 5.00 -12.82 24.50
CA PHE A 386 3.56 -13.08 24.48
C PHE A 386 3.14 -14.05 23.37
N ASP A 387 4.09 -14.69 22.69
CA ASP A 387 3.79 -15.63 21.61
C ASP A 387 2.92 -16.79 22.10
N GLY A 388 1.87 -17.10 21.32
CA GLY A 388 0.95 -18.19 21.60
C GLY A 388 -0.06 -17.94 22.73
N HIS A 389 -0.06 -16.75 23.36
CA HIS A 389 -1.02 -16.44 24.42
C HIS A 389 -2.48 -16.59 23.96
N ARG A 390 -3.33 -17.20 24.79
CA ARG A 390 -4.76 -17.35 24.52
C ARG A 390 -5.51 -16.15 25.11
N MET A 391 -6.40 -15.58 24.30
CA MET A 391 -7.31 -14.52 24.74
C MET A 391 -8.60 -15.12 25.31
N ASP A 392 -8.79 -15.08 26.62
CA ASP A 392 -9.98 -15.63 27.28
C ASP A 392 -11.25 -14.83 26.91
N SER A 393 -11.13 -13.53 26.58
CA SER A 393 -12.25 -12.73 26.08
C SER A 393 -12.75 -13.16 24.69
N LEU A 394 -11.93 -13.89 23.92
CA LEU A 394 -12.20 -14.24 22.52
C LEU A 394 -12.29 -15.75 22.26
N ASP A 395 -11.60 -16.55 23.05
CA ASP A 395 -11.60 -18.02 23.01
C ASP A 395 -11.66 -18.61 24.43
N PRO A 396 -12.74 -18.36 25.19
CA PRO A 396 -12.84 -18.73 26.61
C PRO A 396 -12.76 -20.24 26.84
N SER A 397 -13.23 -21.05 25.88
CA SER A 397 -13.15 -22.52 25.95
C SER A 397 -11.82 -23.07 25.45
N GLY A 398 -11.01 -22.28 24.75
CA GLY A 398 -9.83 -22.75 24.01
C GLY A 398 -10.16 -23.56 22.75
N LEU A 399 -11.44 -23.65 22.37
CA LEU A 399 -11.88 -24.48 21.26
C LEU A 399 -11.35 -23.94 19.93
N LEU A 400 -11.32 -22.62 19.73
CA LEU A 400 -10.84 -22.02 18.47
C LEU A 400 -9.38 -22.34 18.23
N GLY A 401 -8.52 -22.12 19.23
CA GLY A 401 -7.10 -22.45 19.17
C GLY A 401 -6.82 -23.95 19.01
N SER A 402 -7.67 -24.80 19.59
CA SER A 402 -7.51 -26.26 19.47
C SER A 402 -7.92 -26.81 18.09
N LYS A 403 -8.90 -26.18 17.43
CA LYS A 403 -9.47 -26.66 16.16
C LYS A 403 -8.85 -26.03 14.92
N ILE A 404 -8.22 -24.87 15.05
CA ILE A 404 -7.61 -24.15 13.93
C ILE A 404 -6.13 -23.94 14.20
N ASP A 405 -5.28 -24.73 13.54
CA ASP A 405 -3.84 -24.53 13.57
C ASP A 405 -3.51 -23.10 13.08
N PRO A 406 -2.80 -22.27 13.89
CA PRO A 406 -2.38 -20.93 13.49
C PRO A 406 -1.62 -20.88 12.16
N LYS A 407 -0.93 -21.95 11.77
CA LYS A 407 -0.27 -22.05 10.46
C LYS A 407 -1.26 -21.98 9.31
N ARG A 408 -2.55 -22.23 9.49
CA ARG A 408 -3.59 -22.12 8.45
C ARG A 408 -4.16 -20.70 8.34
N ILE A 409 -3.96 -19.87 9.36
CA ILE A 409 -4.60 -18.58 9.47
C ILE A 409 -3.84 -17.55 8.63
N LEU A 410 -4.60 -16.76 7.87
CA LEU A 410 -4.19 -15.49 7.30
C LEU A 410 -4.99 -14.38 7.98
N GLY A 411 -4.32 -13.31 8.38
CA GLY A 411 -4.99 -12.16 8.96
C GLY A 411 -5.71 -11.34 7.88
N ALA A 412 -6.85 -10.75 8.23
CA ALA A 412 -7.60 -9.87 7.35
C ALA A 412 -8.20 -8.68 8.11
N VAL A 413 -8.21 -7.51 7.48
CA VAL A 413 -8.88 -6.31 7.99
C VAL A 413 -10.05 -5.94 7.09
N VAL A 414 -11.25 -5.89 7.66
CA VAL A 414 -12.47 -5.55 6.91
C VAL A 414 -12.72 -4.05 6.96
N TYR A 415 -12.59 -3.34 5.83
CA TYR A 415 -13.03 -1.94 5.72
C TYR A 415 -14.42 -1.71 5.11
N PRO A 416 -14.98 -2.60 4.27
CA PRO A 416 -16.30 -2.37 3.71
C PRO A 416 -17.41 -2.35 4.77
N ALA A 417 -18.46 -1.61 4.46
CA ALA A 417 -19.74 -1.69 5.14
C ALA A 417 -20.80 -2.27 4.19
N ALA A 418 -21.60 -3.18 4.72
CA ALA A 418 -22.71 -3.82 4.01
C ALA A 418 -23.83 -4.16 4.99
N GLY A 419 -25.03 -4.42 4.47
CA GLY A 419 -26.18 -4.86 5.24
C GLY A 419 -26.91 -5.99 4.53
N VAL A 420 -27.67 -6.79 5.29
CA VAL A 420 -28.66 -7.72 4.71
C VAL A 420 -29.95 -6.93 4.52
N ARG A 421 -30.35 -6.70 3.26
CA ARG A 421 -31.58 -5.96 2.93
C ARG A 421 -32.81 -6.83 3.13
N GLU A 422 -32.72 -8.08 2.69
CA GLU A 422 -33.69 -9.15 2.88
C GLU A 422 -32.98 -10.50 2.75
N PHE A 423 -33.67 -11.60 3.04
CA PHE A 423 -33.06 -12.94 2.97
C PHE A 423 -32.49 -13.22 1.57
N GLY A 424 -31.21 -13.57 1.49
CA GLY A 424 -30.46 -13.79 0.26
C GLY A 424 -29.97 -12.53 -0.47
N VAL A 425 -30.24 -11.32 0.04
CA VAL A 425 -29.90 -10.05 -0.61
C VAL A 425 -29.01 -9.16 0.26
N ILE A 426 -27.81 -8.89 -0.22
CA ILE A 426 -26.81 -8.04 0.42
C ILE A 426 -26.79 -6.67 -0.24
N GLN A 427 -26.79 -5.61 0.56
CA GLN A 427 -26.61 -4.23 0.12
C GLN A 427 -25.22 -3.76 0.53
N HIS A 428 -24.38 -3.45 -0.45
CA HIS A 428 -23.13 -2.74 -0.22
C HIS A 428 -23.43 -1.27 0.13
N VAL A 429 -22.72 -0.73 1.11
CA VAL A 429 -22.87 0.66 1.55
C VAL A 429 -21.64 1.47 1.13
N GLU A 430 -20.45 1.07 1.56
CA GLU A 430 -19.21 1.77 1.26
C GLU A 430 -17.97 0.85 1.36
N GLY A 431 -16.88 1.26 0.72
CA GLY A 431 -15.57 0.60 0.80
C GLY A 431 -15.47 -0.77 0.13
N ASP A 432 -14.29 -1.14 -0.33
CA ASP A 432 -14.05 -2.41 -1.04
C ASP A 432 -12.73 -3.09 -0.62
N ARG A 433 -12.15 -2.64 0.51
CA ARG A 433 -10.76 -2.94 0.89
C ARG A 433 -10.64 -4.02 1.97
N PHE A 434 -9.91 -5.09 1.65
CA PHE A 434 -9.58 -6.20 2.54
C PHE A 434 -8.06 -6.42 2.58
N PRO A 435 -7.28 -5.62 3.32
CA PRO A 435 -5.86 -5.92 3.53
C PRO A 435 -5.73 -7.26 4.24
N ILE A 436 -4.76 -8.05 3.82
CA ILE A 436 -4.47 -9.38 4.37
C ILE A 436 -2.98 -9.50 4.68
N GLY A 437 -2.58 -10.46 5.50
CA GLY A 437 -1.17 -10.69 5.79
C GLY A 437 -0.93 -11.99 6.52
N GLU A 438 0.31 -12.47 6.46
CA GLU A 438 0.75 -13.58 7.31
C GLU A 438 0.86 -13.14 8.76
N LEU A 439 0.67 -14.10 9.67
CA LEU A 439 0.74 -13.81 11.10
C LEU A 439 2.15 -13.48 11.58
N ASP A 440 3.20 -13.81 10.82
CA ASP A 440 4.59 -13.50 11.14
C ASP A 440 5.15 -12.33 10.30
N GLY A 441 4.31 -11.68 9.50
CA GLY A 441 4.70 -10.58 8.61
C GLY A 441 5.42 -11.00 7.33
N THR A 442 5.61 -12.29 7.10
CA THR A 442 6.21 -12.78 5.84
C THR A 442 5.25 -12.62 4.66
N THR A 443 5.79 -12.62 3.43
CA THR A 443 4.98 -12.66 2.21
C THR A 443 5.18 -13.99 1.50
N THR A 444 4.22 -14.90 1.68
CA THR A 444 4.23 -16.26 1.12
C THR A 444 3.46 -16.35 -0.21
N GLU A 445 3.53 -17.50 -0.89
CA GLU A 445 2.70 -17.75 -2.08
C GLU A 445 1.20 -17.83 -1.76
N ARG A 446 0.84 -18.42 -0.61
CA ARG A 446 -0.57 -18.62 -0.26
C ARG A 446 -1.32 -17.31 0.03
N VAL A 447 -0.67 -16.33 0.67
CA VAL A 447 -1.30 -15.01 0.91
C VAL A 447 -1.50 -14.26 -0.41
N LYS A 448 -0.60 -14.44 -1.38
CA LYS A 448 -0.76 -13.92 -2.74
C LYS A 448 -1.93 -14.56 -3.47
N TRP A 449 -2.14 -15.87 -3.32
CA TRP A 449 -3.32 -16.55 -3.87
C TRP A 449 -4.62 -15.99 -3.28
N VAL A 450 -4.69 -15.77 -1.96
CA VAL A 450 -5.88 -15.17 -1.33
C VAL A 450 -6.08 -13.72 -1.80
N HIS A 451 -5.02 -12.93 -1.96
CA HIS A 451 -5.11 -11.62 -2.59
C HIS A 451 -5.73 -11.72 -3.98
N ASP A 452 -5.25 -12.63 -4.82
CA ASP A 452 -5.74 -12.82 -6.19
C ASP A 452 -7.21 -13.26 -6.22
N VAL A 453 -7.66 -14.09 -5.27
CA VAL A 453 -9.09 -14.47 -5.10
C VAL A 453 -9.96 -13.25 -4.82
N LEU A 454 -9.53 -12.34 -3.94
CA LEU A 454 -10.28 -11.14 -3.62
C LEU A 454 -10.28 -10.15 -4.80
N VAL A 455 -9.12 -9.98 -5.42
CA VAL A 455 -8.89 -9.08 -6.56
C VAL A 455 -9.61 -9.54 -7.82
N SER A 456 -9.71 -10.85 -8.06
CA SER A 456 -10.47 -11.39 -9.19
C SER A 456 -11.96 -11.06 -9.10
N GLY A 457 -12.51 -11.01 -7.88
CA GLY A 457 -13.86 -10.53 -7.57
C GLY A 457 -14.02 -9.01 -7.58
N GLY A 458 -12.98 -8.25 -7.94
CA GLY A 458 -13.01 -6.78 -7.98
C GLY A 458 -12.90 -6.10 -6.61
N LEU A 459 -12.47 -6.82 -5.57
CA LEU A 459 -12.16 -6.24 -4.26
C LEU A 459 -10.72 -5.71 -4.24
N LYS A 460 -10.44 -4.74 -3.37
CA LYS A 460 -9.07 -4.23 -3.15
C LYS A 460 -8.43 -5.00 -2.00
N SER A 461 -7.49 -5.89 -2.30
CA SER A 461 -6.66 -6.52 -1.28
C SER A 461 -5.24 -6.00 -1.37
N ARG A 462 -4.56 -5.90 -0.23
CA ARG A 462 -3.13 -5.60 -0.14
C ARG A 462 -2.52 -6.62 0.80
N VAL A 463 -1.40 -7.22 0.41
CA VAL A 463 -0.60 -8.04 1.32
C VAL A 463 0.23 -7.11 2.19
N LEU A 464 0.05 -7.21 3.51
CA LEU A 464 0.74 -6.43 4.52
C LEU A 464 1.83 -7.27 5.18
N ASP A 465 2.98 -6.63 5.43
CA ASP A 465 4.08 -7.12 6.25
C ASP A 465 3.82 -6.94 7.75
N ASP A 466 2.86 -6.08 8.12
CA ASP A 466 2.38 -5.92 9.50
C ASP A 466 0.86 -5.81 9.55
N ILE A 467 0.20 -6.97 9.53
CA ILE A 467 -1.26 -7.05 9.62
C ILE A 467 -1.78 -6.61 11.01
N ARG A 468 -0.98 -6.75 12.07
CA ARG A 468 -1.39 -6.39 13.43
C ARG A 468 -1.48 -4.88 13.61
N ALA A 469 -0.54 -4.12 13.05
CA ALA A 469 -0.63 -2.67 13.05
C ALA A 469 -1.90 -2.17 12.33
N GLU A 470 -2.30 -2.80 11.22
CA GLU A 470 -3.54 -2.44 10.52
C GLU A 470 -4.79 -2.81 11.34
N ILE A 471 -4.78 -3.96 12.01
CA ILE A 471 -5.86 -4.36 12.96
C ILE A 471 -5.98 -3.32 14.08
N TRP A 472 -4.87 -2.95 14.71
CA TRP A 472 -4.86 -1.93 15.75
C TRP A 472 -5.34 -0.58 15.25
N LEU A 473 -4.90 -0.13 14.07
CA LEU A 473 -5.34 1.14 13.49
C LEU A 473 -6.87 1.20 13.31
N LYS A 474 -7.49 0.09 12.88
CA LYS A 474 -8.95 -0.02 12.78
C LYS A 474 -9.60 -0.10 14.17
N ALA A 475 -9.10 -0.99 15.03
CA ALA A 475 -9.63 -1.22 16.37
C ALA A 475 -9.58 0.05 17.23
N TRP A 476 -8.56 0.88 17.07
CA TRP A 476 -8.37 2.14 17.78
C TRP A 476 -9.55 3.10 17.62
N GLY A 477 -10.09 3.21 16.40
CA GLY A 477 -11.30 4.01 16.15
C GLY A 477 -12.55 3.33 16.69
N ASN A 478 -12.72 2.03 16.42
CA ASN A 478 -13.94 1.32 16.82
C ASN A 478 -14.08 1.20 18.34
N MET A 479 -12.98 0.96 19.06
CA MET A 479 -12.97 0.83 20.52
C MET A 479 -13.33 2.14 21.21
N SER A 480 -12.90 3.29 20.68
CA SER A 480 -13.24 4.59 21.25
C SER A 480 -14.64 5.07 20.83
N PHE A 481 -14.99 5.03 19.55
CA PHE A 481 -16.21 5.67 19.07
C PHE A 481 -17.47 4.80 19.19
N ASN A 482 -17.37 3.49 18.96
CA ASN A 482 -18.55 2.62 18.96
C ASN A 482 -19.27 2.58 20.31
N PRO A 483 -18.59 2.36 21.46
CA PRO A 483 -19.29 2.30 22.74
C PRO A 483 -19.79 3.68 23.20
N ILE A 484 -19.06 4.77 22.90
CA ILE A 484 -19.56 6.13 23.16
C ILE A 484 -20.84 6.39 22.37
N SER A 485 -20.85 6.04 21.07
CA SER A 485 -22.01 6.16 20.19
C SER A 485 -23.18 5.31 20.67
N ALA A 486 -22.92 4.07 21.11
CA ALA A 486 -23.93 3.16 21.64
C ALA A 486 -24.60 3.68 22.92
N LEU A 487 -23.82 4.29 23.83
CA LEU A 487 -24.33 4.82 25.10
C LEU A 487 -25.03 6.18 24.95
N SER A 488 -24.53 7.04 24.06
CA SER A 488 -25.04 8.41 23.87
C SER A 488 -26.09 8.53 22.77
N HIS A 489 -26.23 7.52 21.91
CA HIS A 489 -26.99 7.58 20.65
C HIS A 489 -26.51 8.67 19.68
N ALA A 490 -25.29 9.17 19.85
CA ALA A 490 -24.69 10.20 19.00
C ALA A 490 -24.02 9.61 17.73
N THR A 491 -24.05 10.39 16.66
CA THR A 491 -23.27 10.13 15.43
C THR A 491 -21.77 10.41 15.64
N LEU A 492 -20.91 9.90 14.74
CA LEU A 492 -19.46 10.14 14.78
C LEU A 492 -19.11 11.63 14.85
N ALA A 493 -19.65 12.47 13.96
CA ALA A 493 -19.40 13.91 14.00
C ALA A 493 -19.78 14.55 15.35
N ALA A 494 -20.95 14.19 15.90
CA ALA A 494 -21.41 14.71 17.17
C ALA A 494 -20.46 14.34 18.33
N ILE A 495 -19.94 13.11 18.35
CA ILE A 495 -18.95 12.67 19.34
C ILE A 495 -17.65 13.48 19.23
N CYS A 496 -17.19 13.74 18.01
CA CYS A 496 -15.96 14.48 17.75
C CYS A 496 -16.09 15.99 18.03
N GLN A 497 -17.29 16.55 17.91
CA GLN A 497 -17.57 17.98 18.09
C GLN A 497 -17.95 18.35 19.52
N PHE A 498 -18.53 17.41 20.27
CA PHE A 498 -18.83 17.63 21.68
C PHE A 498 -17.54 17.47 22.53
N PRO A 499 -17.07 18.53 23.21
CA PRO A 499 -15.72 18.56 23.80
C PRO A 499 -15.41 17.40 24.76
N GLU A 500 -16.38 17.03 25.60
CA GLU A 500 -16.21 16.02 26.64
C GLU A 500 -16.09 14.62 26.05
N THR A 501 -16.90 14.28 25.05
CA THR A 501 -16.78 12.97 24.37
C THR A 501 -15.59 12.93 23.43
N ARG A 502 -15.17 14.08 22.88
CA ARG A 502 -13.91 14.17 22.12
C ARG A 502 -12.71 13.88 23.02
N ALA A 503 -12.68 14.47 24.23
CA ALA A 503 -11.63 14.23 25.21
C ALA A 503 -11.64 12.76 25.67
N LEU A 504 -12.81 12.21 26.02
CA LEU A 504 -12.94 10.80 26.39
C LEU A 504 -12.44 9.86 25.28
N ALA A 505 -12.78 10.14 24.02
CA ALA A 505 -12.30 9.34 22.88
C ALA A 505 -10.77 9.41 22.74
N ALA A 506 -10.17 10.59 22.96
CA ALA A 506 -8.72 10.79 22.94
C ALA A 506 -8.02 10.04 24.08
N ASP A 507 -8.57 10.08 25.30
CA ASP A 507 -8.03 9.37 26.47
C ASP A 507 -8.06 7.85 26.26
N MET A 508 -9.20 7.31 25.79
CA MET A 508 -9.32 5.90 25.42
C MET A 508 -8.32 5.53 24.31
N MET A 509 -8.14 6.40 23.32
CA MET A 509 -7.14 6.19 22.26
C MET A 509 -5.72 6.14 22.83
N ALA A 510 -5.36 7.05 23.74
CA ALA A 510 -4.04 7.09 24.36
C ALA A 510 -3.77 5.83 25.22
N GLU A 511 -4.75 5.38 25.99
CA GLU A 511 -4.67 4.13 26.78
C GLU A 511 -4.42 2.92 25.87
N ALA A 512 -5.21 2.75 24.81
CA ALA A 512 -5.04 1.65 23.86
C ALA A 512 -3.72 1.74 23.08
N GLN A 513 -3.27 2.95 22.72
CA GLN A 513 -1.98 3.15 22.06
C GLN A 513 -0.83 2.71 22.98
N SER A 514 -0.91 3.00 24.28
CA SER A 514 0.09 2.55 25.27
C SER A 514 0.15 1.01 25.34
N VAL A 515 -1.00 0.34 25.36
CA VAL A 515 -1.08 -1.14 25.32
C VAL A 515 -0.41 -1.67 24.05
N ALA A 516 -0.81 -1.15 22.89
CA ALA A 516 -0.32 -1.58 21.58
C ALA A 516 1.20 -1.35 21.41
N ASN A 517 1.73 -0.22 21.89
CA ASN A 517 3.17 0.07 21.85
C ASN A 517 3.98 -0.99 22.63
N LYS A 518 3.50 -1.43 23.79
CA LYS A 518 4.13 -2.52 24.57
C LYS A 518 4.06 -3.88 23.88
N LEU A 519 3.13 -4.04 22.94
CA LEU A 519 3.00 -5.22 22.08
C LEU A 519 3.77 -5.08 20.75
N GLY A 520 4.59 -4.04 20.61
CA GLY A 520 5.45 -3.82 19.43
C GLY A 520 4.78 -3.09 18.27
N VAL A 521 3.56 -2.59 18.44
CA VAL A 521 2.81 -1.92 17.36
C VAL A 521 3.12 -0.42 17.35
N THR A 522 3.35 0.14 16.17
CA THR A 522 3.58 1.59 15.98
C THR A 522 2.48 2.23 15.15
N PHE A 523 1.90 3.32 15.64
CA PHE A 523 0.87 4.08 14.92
C PHE A 523 1.51 5.16 14.04
N ARG A 524 1.15 5.18 12.75
CA ARG A 524 1.64 6.17 11.77
C ARG A 524 0.81 7.45 11.72
N VAL A 525 -0.20 7.58 12.57
CA VAL A 525 -1.19 8.65 12.58
C VAL A 525 -1.37 9.13 14.03
N SER A 526 -1.40 10.44 14.25
CA SER A 526 -1.65 11.00 15.59
C SER A 526 -3.13 10.85 16.00
N ILE A 527 -3.40 10.96 17.30
CA ILE A 527 -4.76 10.92 17.86
C ILE A 527 -5.62 12.01 17.23
N GLU A 528 -5.11 13.23 17.13
CA GLU A 528 -5.83 14.38 16.56
C GLU A 528 -6.21 14.11 15.12
N LYS A 529 -5.27 13.57 14.32
CA LYS A 529 -5.52 13.24 12.91
C LYS A 529 -6.52 12.10 12.79
N ARG A 530 -6.53 11.13 13.72
CA ARG A 530 -7.51 10.04 13.75
C ARG A 530 -8.91 10.54 14.07
N ILE A 531 -9.04 11.42 15.07
CA ILE A 531 -10.32 12.04 15.46
C ILE A 531 -10.83 12.95 14.34
N ALA A 532 -9.98 13.80 13.75
CA ALA A 532 -10.35 14.63 12.61
C ALA A 532 -10.84 13.78 11.42
N GLY A 533 -10.19 12.64 11.17
CA GLY A 533 -10.64 11.68 10.17
C GLY A 533 -12.03 11.12 10.47
N ALA A 534 -12.33 10.77 11.73
CA ALA A 534 -13.65 10.31 12.14
C ALA A 534 -14.73 11.40 12.02
N GLU A 535 -14.39 12.64 12.37
CA GLU A 535 -15.27 13.81 12.23
C GLU A 535 -15.64 14.06 10.76
N SER A 536 -14.67 13.91 9.85
CA SER A 536 -14.88 14.12 8.41
C SER A 536 -15.85 13.12 7.76
N VAL A 537 -16.13 11.99 8.40
CA VAL A 537 -17.17 11.03 7.95
C VAL A 537 -18.58 11.64 8.09
N GLY A 538 -18.76 12.57 9.01
CA GLY A 538 -20.02 13.28 9.21
C GLY A 538 -21.00 12.56 10.15
N ALA A 539 -22.30 12.80 9.94
CA ALA A 539 -23.39 12.34 10.79
C ALA A 539 -23.72 10.83 10.60
N HIS A 540 -22.70 9.98 10.69
CA HIS A 540 -22.80 8.54 10.53
C HIS A 540 -23.01 7.83 11.89
N LYS A 541 -23.93 6.87 11.94
CA LYS A 541 -24.15 6.00 13.12
C LYS A 541 -23.19 4.82 13.07
N THR A 542 -22.45 4.59 14.16
CA THR A 542 -21.56 3.44 14.27
C THR A 542 -22.32 2.11 14.20
N SER A 543 -21.63 1.03 13.84
CA SER A 543 -22.24 -0.31 13.77
C SER A 543 -22.83 -0.76 15.11
N MET A 544 -22.18 -0.42 16.22
CA MET A 544 -22.66 -0.77 17.55
C MET A 544 -23.95 0.00 17.91
N LEU A 545 -24.04 1.29 17.55
CA LEU A 545 -25.29 2.04 17.74
C LEU A 545 -26.44 1.47 16.91
N GLN A 546 -26.17 1.05 15.67
CA GLN A 546 -27.19 0.39 14.85
C GLN A 546 -27.66 -0.92 15.52
N ASP A 547 -26.75 -1.75 16.04
CA ASP A 547 -27.09 -2.97 16.77
C ASP A 547 -27.91 -2.66 18.05
N VAL A 548 -27.59 -1.57 18.77
CA VAL A 548 -28.37 -1.09 19.93
C VAL A 548 -29.81 -0.75 19.53
N GLU A 549 -30.00 0.00 18.45
CA GLU A 549 -31.34 0.46 18.03
C GLU A 549 -32.25 -0.68 17.61
N VAL A 550 -31.69 -1.78 17.08
CA VAL A 550 -32.46 -2.95 16.64
C VAL A 550 -32.46 -4.11 17.63
N GLY A 551 -31.88 -3.95 18.83
CA GLY A 551 -31.92 -4.99 19.87
C GLY A 551 -31.00 -6.18 19.60
N ARG A 552 -29.86 -6.00 18.92
CA ARG A 552 -28.90 -7.07 18.61
C ARG A 552 -27.75 -7.13 19.62
N SER A 553 -27.20 -8.33 19.80
CA SER A 553 -26.03 -8.54 20.66
C SER A 553 -24.82 -7.75 20.13
N LEU A 554 -24.16 -7.04 21.05
CA LEU A 554 -23.02 -6.18 20.77
C LEU A 554 -21.70 -6.98 20.77
N GLU A 555 -20.75 -6.62 19.90
CA GLU A 555 -19.40 -7.21 19.86
C GLU A 555 -18.47 -6.63 20.94
N THR A 556 -18.98 -6.46 22.17
CA THR A 556 -18.30 -5.76 23.26
C THR A 556 -16.96 -6.41 23.64
N GLU A 557 -16.89 -7.74 23.70
CA GLU A 557 -15.65 -8.44 24.06
C GLU A 557 -14.59 -8.27 22.98
N ALA A 558 -14.94 -8.44 21.70
CA ALA A 558 -14.00 -8.28 20.57
C ALA A 558 -13.48 -6.85 20.39
N LEU A 559 -14.30 -5.84 20.68
CA LEU A 559 -13.95 -4.44 20.47
C LEU A 559 -13.27 -3.79 21.67
N VAL A 560 -13.65 -4.17 22.89
CA VAL A 560 -13.24 -3.46 24.12
C VAL A 560 -12.67 -4.42 25.16
N GLY A 561 -13.35 -5.53 25.43
CA GLY A 561 -12.93 -6.51 26.45
C GLY A 561 -11.53 -7.07 26.18
N SER A 562 -11.23 -7.42 24.93
CA SER A 562 -9.92 -7.91 24.51
C SER A 562 -8.80 -6.89 24.70
N ILE A 563 -9.09 -5.60 24.53
CA ILE A 563 -8.08 -4.55 24.74
C ILE A 563 -7.82 -4.37 26.25
N LEU A 564 -8.82 -4.53 27.10
CA LEU A 564 -8.64 -4.54 28.56
C LEU A 564 -7.85 -5.76 29.02
N GLU A 565 -8.12 -6.94 28.47
CA GLU A 565 -7.32 -8.15 28.74
C GLU A 565 -5.85 -7.92 28.34
N MET A 566 -5.60 -7.34 27.16
CA MET A 566 -4.23 -6.96 26.74
C MET A 566 -3.62 -5.87 27.63
N ALA A 567 -4.43 -4.96 28.18
CA ALA A 567 -3.97 -3.96 29.13
C ALA A 567 -3.50 -4.60 30.44
N GLU A 568 -4.23 -5.59 30.94
CA GLU A 568 -3.83 -6.39 32.11
C GLU A 568 -2.55 -7.17 31.82
N LEU A 569 -2.46 -7.86 30.67
CA LEU A 569 -1.29 -8.61 30.22
C LEU A 569 -0.03 -7.74 30.12
N THR A 570 -0.18 -6.47 29.71
CA THR A 570 0.93 -5.52 29.56
C THR A 570 1.17 -4.64 30.79
N ALA A 571 0.44 -4.86 31.89
CA ALA A 571 0.44 -4.01 33.08
C ALA A 571 0.28 -2.51 32.73
N THR A 572 -0.73 -2.21 31.92
CA THR A 572 -1.03 -0.86 31.41
C THR A 572 -2.35 -0.37 31.98
N PRO A 573 -2.37 0.76 32.70
CA PRO A 573 -3.62 1.35 33.16
C PRO A 573 -4.52 1.76 31.97
N ALA A 574 -5.79 1.37 32.03
CA ALA A 574 -6.81 1.73 31.04
C ALA A 574 -8.15 2.13 31.71
N PRO A 575 -8.16 3.13 32.61
CA PRO A 575 -9.35 3.49 33.39
C PRO A 575 -10.52 3.97 32.54
N SER A 576 -10.27 4.74 31.48
CA SER A 576 -11.32 5.28 30.61
C SER A 576 -11.97 4.15 29.81
N ILE A 577 -11.16 3.27 29.22
CA ILE A 577 -11.64 2.07 28.53
C ILE A 577 -12.45 1.19 29.49
N LYS A 578 -11.96 0.98 30.71
CA LYS A 578 -12.62 0.14 31.73
C LYS A 578 -13.99 0.69 32.13
N ALA A 579 -14.10 1.99 32.34
CA ALA A 579 -15.37 2.63 32.69
C ALA A 579 -16.41 2.49 31.58
N VAL A 580 -16.01 2.76 30.33
CA VAL A 580 -16.89 2.65 29.15
C VAL A 580 -17.28 1.19 28.89
N TYR A 581 -16.35 0.25 29.03
CA TYR A 581 -16.61 -1.19 28.92
C TYR A 581 -17.69 -1.66 29.90
N ALA A 582 -17.59 -1.27 31.17
CA ALA A 582 -18.58 -1.66 32.18
C ALA A 582 -19.99 -1.19 31.82
N CYS A 583 -20.12 0.04 31.34
CA CYS A 583 -21.42 0.62 30.94
C CYS A 583 -22.00 -0.08 29.71
N VAL A 584 -21.22 -0.25 28.65
CA VAL A 584 -21.71 -0.88 27.40
C VAL A 584 -21.98 -2.37 27.58
N LYS A 585 -21.23 -3.06 28.45
CA LYS A 585 -21.49 -4.46 28.80
C LYS A 585 -22.81 -4.62 29.56
N LEU A 586 -23.12 -3.70 30.46
CA LEU A 586 -24.43 -3.67 31.13
C LEU A 586 -25.55 -3.37 30.15
N LEU A 587 -25.38 -2.40 29.24
CA LEU A 587 -26.35 -2.11 28.18
C LEU A 587 -26.66 -3.36 27.34
N ASN A 588 -25.62 -4.07 26.87
CA ASN A 588 -25.78 -5.31 26.11
C ASN A 588 -26.56 -6.36 26.92
N LYS A 589 -26.22 -6.56 28.21
CA LYS A 589 -26.93 -7.50 29.08
C LYS A 589 -28.41 -7.15 29.22
N VAL A 590 -28.74 -5.87 29.43
CA VAL A 590 -30.12 -5.39 29.54
C VAL A 590 -30.86 -5.66 28.23
N MET A 591 -30.32 -5.24 27.08
CA MET A 591 -30.96 -5.47 25.78
C MET A 591 -31.21 -6.94 25.49
N MET A 592 -30.24 -7.82 25.78
CA MET A 592 -30.38 -9.26 25.55
C MET A 592 -31.38 -9.92 26.50
N THR A 593 -31.48 -9.43 27.73
CA THR A 593 -32.45 -9.93 28.72
C THR A 593 -33.87 -9.51 28.34
N GLU A 594 -34.05 -8.25 27.96
CA GLU A 594 -35.35 -7.67 27.60
C GLU A 594 -35.76 -7.96 26.15
N GLN A 595 -34.87 -8.53 25.34
CA GLN A 595 -35.04 -8.75 23.89
C GLN A 595 -35.46 -7.46 23.15
N ALA A 596 -34.88 -6.33 23.54
CA ALA A 596 -35.29 -5.00 23.07
C ALA A 596 -34.09 -4.13 22.64
N GLY A 597 -34.37 -3.20 21.73
CA GLY A 597 -33.43 -2.15 21.33
C GLY A 597 -33.74 -0.81 22.01
N VAL A 598 -32.73 0.06 22.11
CA VAL A 598 -32.87 1.40 22.68
C VAL A 598 -32.75 2.43 21.57
N ARG A 599 -33.68 3.40 21.50
CA ARG A 599 -33.65 4.48 20.50
C ARG A 599 -34.09 5.79 21.09
N VAL A 600 -33.49 6.89 20.62
CA VAL A 600 -33.98 8.24 20.91
C VAL A 600 -35.22 8.49 20.05
N VAL A 601 -36.34 8.80 20.68
CA VAL A 601 -37.56 9.25 20.02
C VAL A 601 -37.75 10.74 20.26
N LYS A 602 -38.19 11.48 19.24
CA LYS A 602 -38.58 12.88 19.44
C LYS A 602 -39.75 12.90 20.44
N SER A 603 -39.65 13.74 21.46
CA SER A 603 -40.80 14.05 22.30
C SER A 603 -41.89 14.69 21.42
N ALA A 604 -43.13 14.27 21.65
CA ALA A 604 -44.31 14.79 20.95
C ALA A 604 -44.51 16.28 21.19
#